data_AF-A0A8C6TKI8-F1
#
_entry.id   AF-A0A8C6TKI8-F1
#
_cell.length_a   1.000
_cell.length_b   1.000
_cell.length_c   1.000
_cell.angle_alpha   90.00
_cell.angle_beta   90.00
_cell.angle_gamma   90.00
#
_symmetry.space_group_name_H-M   'P 1'
#
loop_
_entity.id
_entity.type
_entity.pdbx_description
1 polymer ?
#
loop_
_entity_poly.entity_id
_entity_poly.type
_entity_poly.pdbx_seq_one_letter_code
_entity_poly.pdbx_strand_id
1 'polypeptide(L)'
;IWLGNMTTKTVLPPHFSSVLVKLYFIQSLDILITELASSLSFAQLCAEVRGMCSLDLWTAITLKWIDDEGDPCTVSSQMEWEEAFRIYSRTKRTGLLLHVFPGTPERPGLPCPGEDKSIYRRGARRWRKLYLVNGHLFQAKHFNRKAVCAHCAERIWGLASQGYKCTSCRLLLHKRCHRLYPLTCPGRMVIPLIPTDLPRVHGEYPLYPQTCPECMSLSPSLSPGLSLGLADFELVRVIGRGSYAKVLLVRLKKSEQLYAMKVVKKELVHDDEDIDWVQTEKHVFEQASTNPFLVGLHSCFQTPSRLFLVIEYVNGGDLMFHMQRQRKLPEEHARFYAAEICIALNFLHEKGIIYRDLKLDNVLLDHDGHIKLTDYGMCKEGIQPGDTTSTFCGTPNYIAPEILRGEDYGFSVDWWALGVLMFEMMAGRSPFDIITDNPDMNTEEYLFQVILEKPIRIPRSLSVKAASVLKGFLNKDPKERLGCQVQTGYTDLKSHTFFRSIDWDQLEKKQVTPPFQPQISDELGLENFDTQFTNEPVQLTPDDQDVIKRIDQSEFEGFDYINPLLLSSEETV
;
A
#
# COMPACT_ATOMS: atom_id res chain seq x y z
N ILE A 1 -29.07 -16.21 -13.14
CA ILE A 1 -30.55 -16.10 -13.05
C ILE A 1 -30.88 -15.62 -11.65
N TRP A 2 -31.15 -14.33 -11.47
CA TRP A 2 -31.85 -13.74 -10.32
C TRP A 2 -32.47 -12.42 -10.81
N LEU A 3 -33.58 -12.53 -11.54
CA LEU A 3 -34.49 -11.43 -11.82
C LEU A 3 -35.35 -11.24 -10.56
N GLY A 4 -34.96 -10.33 -9.68
CA GLY A 4 -35.83 -9.80 -8.63
C GLY A 4 -36.62 -8.62 -9.17
N ASN A 5 -37.92 -8.54 -8.85
CA ASN A 5 -38.92 -7.61 -9.42
C ASN A 5 -38.40 -6.19 -9.73
N MET A 6 -38.06 -5.93 -10.99
CA MET A 6 -37.82 -4.58 -11.51
C MET A 6 -39.17 -3.89 -11.77
N THR A 7 -39.63 -3.06 -10.84
CA THR A 7 -40.77 -2.17 -11.11
C THR A 7 -40.28 -1.01 -11.98
N THR A 8 -40.63 -1.00 -13.27
CA THR A 8 -40.26 0.09 -14.19
C THR A 8 -41.40 1.10 -14.23
N LYS A 9 -41.15 2.35 -13.85
CA LYS A 9 -42.15 3.43 -13.91
C LYS A 9 -41.71 4.44 -14.97
N THR A 10 -42.52 4.62 -16.01
CA THR A 10 -42.25 5.57 -17.10
C THR A 10 -43.04 6.84 -16.83
N VAL A 11 -42.37 7.99 -16.70
CA VAL A 11 -43.02 9.28 -16.43
C VAL A 11 -43.16 10.05 -17.75
N LEU A 12 -44.39 10.38 -18.14
CA LEU A 12 -44.69 11.26 -19.27
C LEU A 12 -45.41 12.52 -18.75
N PRO A 13 -44.85 13.74 -18.88
CA PRO A 13 -45.61 14.97 -18.79
C PRO A 13 -46.23 15.34 -20.15
N PRO A 14 -47.35 16.08 -20.18
CA PRO A 14 -48.00 16.43 -21.42
C PRO A 14 -47.27 17.63 -22.06
N HIS A 15 -46.85 17.42 -23.31
CA HIS A 15 -46.33 18.39 -24.27
C HIS A 15 -44.82 18.74 -24.20
N PHE A 16 -44.21 18.51 -25.37
CA PHE A 16 -42.83 18.75 -25.82
C PHE A 16 -41.81 17.60 -25.63
N SER A 17 -41.38 17.07 -26.79
CA SER A 17 -40.12 16.39 -27.09
C SER A 17 -39.54 15.50 -25.97
N SER A 18 -40.10 14.31 -25.80
CA SER A 18 -39.78 13.41 -24.68
C SER A 18 -38.51 12.57 -24.89
N VAL A 19 -37.66 12.52 -23.86
CA VAL A 19 -36.59 11.53 -23.67
C VAL A 19 -36.97 10.62 -22.50
N LEU A 20 -36.76 9.31 -22.66
CA LEU A 20 -37.09 8.26 -21.69
C LEU A 20 -36.22 8.37 -20.42
N VAL A 21 -36.83 8.20 -19.25
CA VAL A 21 -36.15 8.01 -17.96
C VAL A 21 -36.48 6.61 -17.46
N LYS A 22 -35.48 5.76 -17.28
CA LYS A 22 -35.65 4.42 -16.69
C LYS A 22 -35.06 4.40 -15.27
N LEU A 23 -35.94 4.23 -14.29
CA LEU A 23 -35.60 4.02 -12.90
C LEU A 23 -35.74 2.53 -12.58
N TYR A 24 -34.69 1.93 -12.03
CA TYR A 24 -34.70 0.53 -11.61
C TYR A 24 -34.62 0.46 -10.09
N PHE A 25 -35.63 -0.16 -9.46
CA PHE A 25 -35.56 -0.55 -8.07
C PHE A 25 -34.71 -1.81 -7.95
N ILE A 26 -33.60 -1.70 -7.24
CA ILE A 26 -32.76 -2.84 -6.84
C ILE A 26 -33.14 -3.11 -5.38
N GLN A 27 -33.35 -4.38 -5.00
CA GLN A 27 -33.66 -4.73 -3.60
C GLN A 27 -32.73 -3.96 -2.63
N SER A 28 -33.26 -3.57 -1.46
CA SER A 28 -32.64 -2.72 -0.43
C SER A 28 -32.50 -1.20 -0.73
N LEU A 29 -33.61 -0.53 -1.09
CA LEU A 29 -33.73 0.95 -1.13
C LEU A 29 -32.76 1.67 -2.10
N ASP A 30 -32.24 0.94 -3.09
CA ASP A 30 -31.35 1.48 -4.09
C ASP A 30 -32.09 1.76 -5.40
N ILE A 31 -31.84 2.93 -5.99
CA ILE A 31 -32.44 3.39 -7.23
C ILE A 31 -31.34 3.67 -8.25
N LEU A 32 -31.29 2.87 -9.31
CA LEU A 32 -30.39 3.12 -10.43
C LEU A 32 -31.11 3.96 -11.49
N ILE A 33 -30.51 5.09 -11.84
CA ILE A 33 -31.02 6.01 -12.85
C ILE A 33 -30.15 5.93 -14.11
N THR A 34 -30.65 5.32 -15.18
CA THR A 34 -29.83 5.03 -16.37
C THR A 34 -29.92 6.08 -17.48
N GLU A 35 -31.05 6.79 -17.57
CA GLU A 35 -31.25 7.92 -18.50
C GLU A 35 -32.04 9.01 -17.77
N LEU A 36 -31.55 10.25 -17.80
CA LEU A 36 -32.20 11.41 -17.18
C LEU A 36 -32.39 12.48 -18.26
N ALA A 37 -33.63 12.91 -18.47
CA ALA A 37 -33.89 14.12 -19.26
C ALA A 37 -33.29 15.33 -18.52
N SER A 38 -32.76 16.29 -19.28
CA SER A 38 -32.08 17.51 -18.79
C SER A 38 -32.99 18.49 -18.02
N SER A 39 -34.18 18.06 -17.58
CA SER A 39 -35.22 18.93 -17.01
C SER A 39 -35.90 18.39 -15.74
N LEU A 40 -35.45 17.27 -15.16
CA LEU A 40 -36.05 16.77 -13.91
C LEU A 40 -35.55 17.60 -12.71
N SER A 41 -36.46 18.25 -11.99
CA SER A 41 -36.12 18.97 -10.75
C SER A 41 -35.96 18.01 -9.56
N PHE A 42 -35.17 18.41 -8.57
CA PHE A 42 -34.97 17.69 -7.31
C PHE A 42 -36.28 17.43 -6.56
N ALA A 43 -37.24 18.37 -6.63
CA ALA A 43 -38.57 18.19 -6.05
C ALA A 43 -39.36 17.06 -6.73
N GLN A 44 -39.30 16.97 -8.07
CA GLN A 44 -39.92 15.89 -8.84
C GLN A 44 -39.23 14.55 -8.59
N LEU A 45 -37.89 14.53 -8.51
CA LEU A 45 -37.12 13.34 -8.13
C LEU A 45 -37.57 12.81 -6.77
N CYS A 46 -37.65 13.67 -5.75
CA CYS A 46 -38.10 13.27 -4.41
C CYS A 46 -39.54 12.73 -4.40
N ALA A 47 -40.43 13.29 -5.21
CA ALA A 47 -41.82 12.81 -5.31
C ALA A 47 -41.89 11.41 -5.93
N GLU A 48 -41.12 11.15 -6.99
CA GLU A 48 -41.08 9.84 -7.64
C GLU A 48 -40.42 8.78 -6.76
N VAL A 49 -39.32 9.12 -6.08
CA VAL A 49 -38.65 8.19 -5.14
C VAL A 49 -39.60 7.78 -4.02
N ARG A 50 -40.37 8.71 -3.43
CA ARG A 50 -41.40 8.37 -2.43
C ARG A 50 -42.45 7.43 -3.00
N GLY A 51 -42.92 7.71 -4.21
CA GLY A 51 -43.88 6.84 -4.91
C GLY A 51 -43.33 5.43 -5.19
N MET A 52 -42.05 5.30 -5.56
CA MET A 52 -41.40 4.01 -5.83
C MET A 52 -41.17 3.21 -4.55
N CYS A 53 -40.80 3.86 -3.46
CA CYS A 53 -40.53 3.23 -2.17
C CYS A 53 -41.79 3.05 -1.31
N SER A 54 -42.99 3.39 -1.83
CA SER A 54 -44.27 3.36 -1.09
C SER A 54 -44.21 4.11 0.26
N LEU A 55 -43.53 5.27 0.26
CA LEU A 55 -43.41 6.16 1.42
C LEU A 55 -44.49 7.24 1.39
N ASP A 56 -44.96 7.66 2.56
CA ASP A 56 -45.93 8.76 2.67
C ASP A 56 -45.34 10.08 2.14
N LEU A 57 -46.19 10.96 1.61
CA LEU A 57 -45.78 12.26 1.06
C LEU A 57 -45.03 13.15 2.07
N TRP A 58 -45.28 12.93 3.37
CA TRP A 58 -44.68 13.68 4.47
C TRP A 58 -43.44 13.02 5.06
N THR A 59 -43.09 11.79 4.64
CA THR A 59 -41.88 11.11 5.11
C THR A 59 -40.65 11.83 4.56
N ALA A 60 -39.79 12.27 5.48
CA ALA A 60 -38.49 12.81 5.11
C ALA A 60 -37.65 11.69 4.49
N ILE A 61 -36.93 12.00 3.42
CA ILE A 61 -36.04 11.06 2.73
C ILE A 61 -34.69 11.72 2.54
N THR A 62 -33.62 10.93 2.69
CA THR A 62 -32.27 11.35 2.36
C THR A 62 -31.81 10.57 1.13
N LEU A 63 -31.40 11.29 0.09
CA LEU A 63 -30.84 10.70 -1.13
C LEU A 63 -29.33 10.86 -1.09
N LYS A 64 -28.60 9.77 -1.30
CA LYS A 64 -27.13 9.81 -1.39
C LYS A 64 -26.65 9.17 -2.68
N TRP A 65 -25.70 9.80 -3.35
CA TRP A 65 -24.97 9.22 -4.47
C TRP A 65 -23.51 9.06 -4.09
N ILE A 66 -22.80 8.18 -4.77
CA ILE A 66 -21.36 7.99 -4.55
C ILE A 66 -20.62 8.78 -5.62
N ASP A 67 -19.79 9.72 -5.18
CA ASP A 67 -18.96 10.49 -6.08
C ASP A 67 -17.80 9.66 -6.66
N ASP A 68 -17.01 10.26 -7.54
CA ASP A 68 -15.87 9.59 -8.17
C ASP A 68 -14.77 9.17 -7.16
N GLU A 69 -14.87 9.63 -5.90
CA GLU A 69 -13.92 9.38 -4.81
C GLU A 69 -14.42 8.32 -3.82
N GLY A 70 -15.63 7.77 -4.02
CA GLY A 70 -16.21 6.75 -3.15
C GLY A 70 -16.93 7.31 -1.92
N ASP A 71 -17.07 8.65 -1.81
CA ASP A 71 -17.72 9.30 -0.67
C ASP A 71 -19.25 9.39 -0.90
N PRO A 72 -20.08 9.06 0.11
CA PRO A 72 -21.53 9.24 0.03
C PRO A 72 -21.89 10.72 0.11
N CYS A 73 -22.27 11.29 -1.03
CA CYS A 73 -22.73 12.66 -1.18
C CYS A 73 -24.25 12.75 -1.06
N THR A 74 -24.73 13.49 -0.05
CA THR A 74 -26.16 13.79 0.09
C THR A 74 -26.61 14.76 -1.00
N VAL A 75 -27.73 14.45 -1.66
CA VAL A 75 -28.44 15.38 -2.54
C VAL A 75 -29.58 15.98 -1.74
N SER A 76 -29.42 17.23 -1.31
CA SER A 76 -30.39 17.95 -0.48
C SER A 76 -31.01 19.17 -1.15
N SER A 77 -30.50 19.57 -2.33
CA SER A 77 -30.94 20.76 -3.05
C SER A 77 -30.91 20.58 -4.56
N GLN A 78 -31.61 21.46 -5.28
CA GLN A 78 -31.61 21.53 -6.74
C GLN A 78 -30.19 21.69 -7.31
N MET A 79 -29.34 22.50 -6.65
CA MET A 79 -27.96 22.75 -7.08
C MET A 79 -27.08 21.51 -6.96
N GLU A 80 -27.20 20.76 -5.85
CA GLU A 80 -26.46 19.51 -5.64
C GLU A 80 -26.92 18.41 -6.59
N TRP A 81 -28.22 18.39 -6.93
CA TRP A 81 -28.78 17.50 -7.93
C TRP A 81 -28.22 17.79 -9.32
N GLU A 82 -28.20 19.06 -9.73
CA GLU A 82 -27.62 19.49 -11.01
C GLU A 82 -26.11 19.20 -11.07
N GLU A 83 -25.39 19.35 -9.96
CA GLU A 83 -23.96 19.03 -9.88
C GLU A 83 -23.70 17.52 -9.97
N ALA A 84 -24.47 16.69 -9.25
CA ALA A 84 -24.42 15.23 -9.38
C ALA A 84 -24.69 14.79 -10.83
N PHE A 85 -25.66 15.42 -11.49
CA PHE A 85 -25.98 15.18 -12.89
C PHE A 85 -24.87 15.63 -13.85
N ARG A 86 -24.26 16.80 -13.61
CA ARG A 86 -23.12 17.32 -14.38
C ARG A 86 -21.93 16.38 -14.29
N ILE A 87 -21.63 15.87 -13.10
CA ILE A 87 -20.53 14.94 -12.86
C ILE A 87 -20.79 13.60 -13.56
N TYR A 88 -21.99 13.03 -13.42
CA TYR A 88 -22.41 11.83 -14.14
C TYR A 88 -22.28 11.95 -15.66
N SER A 89 -22.77 13.06 -16.23
CA SER A 89 -22.74 13.29 -17.68
C SER A 89 -21.32 13.34 -18.26
N ARG A 90 -20.32 13.69 -17.43
CA ARG A 90 -18.90 13.75 -17.80
C ARG A 90 -18.23 12.38 -17.78
N THR A 91 -18.65 11.46 -16.92
CA THR A 91 -18.01 10.16 -16.72
C THR A 91 -18.60 9.01 -17.53
N LYS A 92 -19.80 9.18 -18.13
CA LYS A 92 -20.49 8.20 -19.01
C LYS A 92 -20.57 6.76 -18.43
N ARG A 93 -20.75 6.62 -17.12
CA ARG A 93 -21.04 5.31 -16.49
C ARG A 93 -22.49 4.88 -16.76
N THR A 94 -22.80 3.59 -16.62
CA THR A 94 -24.07 2.91 -16.97
C THR A 94 -25.31 3.35 -16.17
N GLY A 95 -25.25 4.44 -15.41
CA GLY A 95 -26.34 5.01 -14.60
C GLY A 95 -25.85 5.67 -13.31
N LEU A 96 -26.58 6.67 -12.79
CA LEU A 96 -26.38 7.27 -11.47
C LEU A 96 -27.12 6.43 -10.43
N LEU A 97 -26.38 5.81 -9.50
CA LEU A 97 -26.98 5.06 -8.39
C LEU A 97 -27.26 5.99 -7.21
N LEU A 98 -28.51 6.03 -6.77
CA LEU A 98 -28.96 6.73 -5.57
C LEU A 98 -29.36 5.71 -4.49
N HIS A 99 -28.78 5.87 -3.30
CA HIS A 99 -29.18 5.19 -2.09
C HIS A 99 -30.25 6.02 -1.37
N VAL A 100 -31.39 5.41 -1.04
CA VAL A 100 -32.53 6.09 -0.41
C VAL A 100 -32.63 5.70 1.06
N PHE A 101 -32.59 6.68 1.96
CA PHE A 101 -32.76 6.44 3.39
C PHE A 101 -34.06 7.09 3.88
N PRO A 102 -34.96 6.34 4.53
CA PRO A 102 -36.12 6.92 5.21
C PRO A 102 -35.66 7.72 6.43
N GLY A 103 -35.90 9.02 6.42
CA GLY A 103 -35.51 9.96 7.48
C GLY A 103 -34.34 10.88 7.12
N THR A 104 -33.97 11.73 8.08
CA THR A 104 -32.81 12.64 8.01
C THR A 104 -31.83 12.31 9.12
N PRO A 105 -30.52 12.51 8.91
CA PRO A 105 -29.55 12.32 9.99
C PRO A 105 -29.83 13.28 11.15
N GLU A 106 -29.60 12.83 12.39
CA GLU A 106 -29.85 13.64 13.59
C GLU A 106 -29.03 14.93 13.61
N ARG A 107 -27.85 14.93 12.99
CA ARG A 107 -26.99 16.10 12.81
C ARG A 107 -26.26 16.05 11.46
N PRO A 108 -25.93 17.21 10.86
CA PRO A 108 -25.12 17.26 9.65
C PRO A 108 -23.79 16.50 9.82
N GLY A 109 -23.50 15.57 8.91
CA GLY A 109 -22.29 14.75 8.93
C GLY A 109 -22.39 13.41 9.68
N LEU A 110 -23.55 13.09 10.28
CA LEU A 110 -23.84 11.76 10.82
C LEU A 110 -24.56 10.87 9.77
N PRO A 111 -24.45 9.53 9.87
CA PRO A 111 -25.21 8.62 9.04
C PRO A 111 -26.72 8.71 9.32
N CYS A 112 -27.53 8.42 8.31
CA CYS A 112 -28.98 8.30 8.43
C CYS A 112 -29.34 7.05 9.25
N PRO A 113 -30.52 6.99 9.88
CA PRO A 113 -31.01 5.76 10.47
C PRO A 113 -31.03 4.62 9.45
N GLY A 114 -30.28 3.54 9.71
CA GLY A 114 -30.10 2.41 8.77
C GLY A 114 -28.93 2.54 7.79
N GLU A 115 -28.15 3.63 7.83
CA GLU A 115 -26.94 3.81 7.03
C GLU A 115 -25.71 3.20 7.74
N ASP A 116 -25.12 2.16 7.13
CA ASP A 116 -23.84 1.55 7.53
C ASP A 116 -22.74 1.85 6.49
N LYS A 117 -21.49 2.04 6.94
CA LYS A 117 -20.33 2.27 6.07
C LYS A 117 -20.03 1.11 5.13
N SER A 118 -20.56 -0.09 5.40
CA SER A 118 -20.48 -1.25 4.51
C SER A 118 -21.27 -1.07 3.20
N ILE A 119 -22.28 -0.18 3.17
CA ILE A 119 -23.17 0.07 2.02
C ILE A 119 -22.42 0.69 0.82
N TYR A 120 -21.30 1.37 1.08
CA TYR A 120 -20.60 2.22 0.10
C TYR A 120 -19.30 1.64 -0.47
N ARG A 121 -18.94 0.40 -0.14
CA ARG A 121 -17.63 -0.15 -0.53
C ARG A 121 -17.56 -0.47 -2.04
N ARG A 122 -16.89 0.41 -2.80
CA ARG A 122 -16.32 0.09 -4.13
C ARG A 122 -14.90 0.63 -4.28
N GLY A 123 -13.92 -0.29 -4.32
CA GLY A 123 -12.63 -0.13 -4.99
C GLY A 123 -11.54 0.67 -4.27
N ALA A 124 -10.31 0.19 -4.36
CA ALA A 124 -9.11 0.77 -3.75
C ALA A 124 -8.26 1.53 -4.79
N ARG A 125 -8.32 2.86 -4.79
CA ARG A 125 -7.27 3.77 -5.34
C ARG A 125 -7.30 5.08 -4.56
N ARG A 126 -6.28 5.37 -3.73
CA ARG A 126 -6.14 6.64 -3.00
C ARG A 126 -5.46 7.70 -3.89
N TRP A 127 -6.19 8.74 -4.28
CA TRP A 127 -5.62 9.96 -4.87
C TRP A 127 -5.40 11.04 -3.79
N ARG A 128 -4.35 11.86 -3.92
CA ARG A 128 -4.05 12.98 -3.02
C ARG A 128 -5.15 14.05 -3.10
N LYS A 129 -6.02 14.16 -2.08
CA LYS A 129 -7.10 15.17 -2.00
C LYS A 129 -6.57 16.51 -1.45
N LEU A 130 -6.58 17.55 -2.28
CA LEU A 130 -6.15 18.91 -1.94
C LEU A 130 -7.34 19.87 -2.03
N TYR A 131 -7.51 20.74 -1.04
CA TYR A 131 -8.65 21.67 -0.94
C TYR A 131 -8.19 23.10 -1.22
N LEU A 132 -8.55 23.64 -2.39
CA LEU A 132 -8.26 25.03 -2.73
C LEU A 132 -9.29 25.97 -2.12
N VAL A 133 -8.88 26.85 -1.21
CA VAL A 133 -9.73 27.88 -0.60
C VAL A 133 -8.96 29.19 -0.50
N ASN A 134 -9.50 30.28 -1.07
CA ASN A 134 -8.88 31.62 -1.03
C ASN A 134 -7.39 31.61 -1.43
N GLY A 135 -7.03 30.83 -2.46
CA GLY A 135 -5.65 30.68 -2.93
C GLY A 135 -4.77 29.73 -2.12
N HIS A 136 -5.24 29.24 -0.96
CA HIS A 136 -4.56 28.22 -0.16
C HIS A 136 -4.90 26.82 -0.68
N LEU A 137 -3.88 25.99 -0.92
CA LEU A 137 -4.05 24.58 -1.21
C LEU A 137 -3.90 23.79 0.08
N PHE A 138 -5.00 23.39 0.70
CA PHE A 138 -5.04 22.72 2.00
C PHE A 138 -4.97 21.20 1.86
N GLN A 139 -4.17 20.55 2.69
CA GLN A 139 -4.09 19.09 2.83
C GLN A 139 -4.56 18.69 4.23
N ALA A 140 -5.35 17.62 4.34
CA ALA A 140 -5.73 17.05 5.63
C ALA A 140 -4.48 16.45 6.30
N LYS A 141 -4.22 16.80 7.56
CA LYS A 141 -3.08 16.28 8.33
C LYS A 141 -3.49 15.90 9.75
N HIS A 142 -2.73 15.00 10.34
CA HIS A 142 -2.72 14.75 11.78
C HIS A 142 -1.70 15.69 12.44
N PHE A 143 -1.99 16.22 13.63
CA PHE A 143 -1.10 17.13 14.33
C PHE A 143 -0.71 16.54 15.69
N ASN A 144 0.51 16.04 15.79
CA ASN A 144 1.05 15.42 17.00
C ASN A 144 1.51 16.43 18.08
N ARG A 145 1.62 17.73 17.75
CA ARG A 145 1.98 18.83 18.69
C ARG A 145 0.77 19.73 18.99
N LYS A 146 0.90 20.68 19.95
CA LYS A 146 -0.14 21.68 20.28
C LYS A 146 -0.42 22.65 19.10
N ALA A 147 -1.07 22.15 18.04
CA ALA A 147 -1.49 22.93 16.89
C ALA A 147 -2.74 23.76 17.21
N VAL A 148 -2.74 25.02 16.78
CA VAL A 148 -3.83 25.98 17.02
C VAL A 148 -4.40 26.44 15.68
N CYS A 149 -5.73 26.50 15.59
CA CYS A 149 -6.43 26.94 14.41
C CYS A 149 -6.28 28.45 14.21
N ALA A 150 -5.80 28.88 13.05
CA ALA A 150 -5.60 30.30 12.74
C ALA A 150 -6.90 31.11 12.58
N HIS A 151 -8.07 30.45 12.52
CA HIS A 151 -9.36 31.13 12.44
C HIS A 151 -10.03 31.30 13.81
N CYS A 152 -10.17 30.22 14.59
CA CYS A 152 -10.87 30.27 15.88
C CYS A 152 -9.95 30.31 17.10
N ALA A 153 -8.63 30.26 16.91
CA ALA A 153 -7.61 30.23 17.97
C ALA A 153 -7.73 29.06 18.97
N GLU A 154 -8.60 28.08 18.71
CA GLU A 154 -8.71 26.86 19.51
C GLU A 154 -7.72 25.78 19.03
N ARG A 155 -7.39 24.84 19.93
CA ARG A 155 -6.54 23.70 19.61
C ARG A 155 -7.16 22.81 18.54
N ILE A 156 -6.35 22.28 17.64
CA ILE A 156 -6.73 21.26 16.66
C ILE A 156 -6.51 19.88 17.30
N TRP A 157 -7.58 19.10 17.51
CA TRP A 157 -7.56 17.79 18.18
C TRP A 157 -8.65 16.85 17.62
N GLY A 158 -8.48 15.53 17.74
CA GLY A 158 -9.41 14.49 17.25
C GLY A 158 -8.72 13.17 16.88
N LEU A 159 -9.49 12.10 16.65
CA LEU A 159 -8.99 10.81 16.16
C LEU A 159 -9.10 10.78 14.61
N ALA A 160 -7.97 10.58 13.92
CA ALA A 160 -7.77 10.65 12.46
C ALA A 160 -7.95 12.04 11.78
N SER A 161 -6.93 12.49 11.04
CA SER A 161 -6.89 13.76 10.25
C SER A 161 -7.57 14.96 10.93
N GLN A 162 -6.88 15.58 11.89
CA GLN A 162 -7.45 16.53 12.85
C GLN A 162 -7.73 17.93 12.26
N GLY A 163 -7.04 18.33 11.19
CA GLY A 163 -7.25 19.63 10.55
C GLY A 163 -6.58 19.73 9.18
N TYR A 164 -6.59 20.93 8.62
CA TYR A 164 -6.02 21.27 7.33
C TYR A 164 -4.74 22.10 7.48
N LYS A 165 -3.70 21.79 6.70
CA LYS A 165 -2.46 22.56 6.56
C LYS A 165 -2.32 23.04 5.12
N CYS A 166 -2.12 24.34 4.90
CA CYS A 166 -1.85 24.85 3.57
C CYS A 166 -0.45 24.40 3.12
N THR A 167 -0.34 23.79 1.94
CA THR A 167 0.93 23.31 1.39
C THR A 167 1.88 24.44 1.02
N SER A 168 1.36 25.65 0.76
CA SER A 168 2.17 26.82 0.35
C SER A 168 2.63 27.66 1.54
N CYS A 169 1.71 28.14 2.38
CA CYS A 169 2.05 29.06 3.49
C CYS A 169 2.00 28.42 4.89
N ARG A 170 1.78 27.09 4.97
CA ARG A 170 1.73 26.31 6.22
C ARG A 170 0.62 26.71 7.21
N LEU A 171 -0.34 27.53 6.80
CA LEU A 171 -1.52 27.92 7.59
C LEU A 171 -2.29 26.70 8.08
N LEU A 172 -2.61 26.67 9.39
CA LEU A 172 -3.32 25.57 10.05
C LEU A 172 -4.76 25.97 10.39
N LEU A 173 -5.73 25.15 9.99
CA LEU A 173 -7.15 25.38 10.26
C LEU A 173 -7.83 24.08 10.67
N HIS A 174 -8.89 24.14 11.47
CA HIS A 174 -9.78 22.98 11.59
C HIS A 174 -10.43 22.68 10.25
N LYS A 175 -10.86 21.42 10.08
CA LYS A 175 -11.71 21.02 8.95
C LYS A 175 -12.96 21.88 8.82
N ARG A 176 -13.59 22.27 9.93
CA ARG A 176 -14.75 23.19 9.93
C ARG A 176 -14.38 24.65 9.60
N CYS A 177 -13.13 25.06 9.79
CA CYS A 177 -12.71 26.46 9.68
C CYS A 177 -12.08 26.82 8.33
N HIS A 178 -11.63 25.85 7.52
CA HIS A 178 -10.89 26.16 6.28
C HIS A 178 -11.65 27.05 5.28
N ARG A 179 -12.97 26.84 5.14
CA ARG A 179 -13.83 27.64 4.25
C ARG A 179 -14.18 29.03 4.81
N LEU A 180 -13.94 29.25 6.09
CA LEU A 180 -14.29 30.49 6.79
C LEU A 180 -13.11 31.45 6.92
N TYR A 181 -11.90 31.02 6.53
CA TYR A 181 -10.71 31.83 6.66
C TYR A 181 -10.66 32.93 5.59
N PRO A 182 -10.65 34.22 5.98
CA PRO A 182 -10.94 35.31 5.06
C PRO A 182 -9.73 35.77 4.24
N LEU A 183 -8.50 35.43 4.64
CA LEU A 183 -7.29 35.92 3.98
C LEU A 183 -6.87 35.01 2.83
N THR A 184 -6.26 35.62 1.81
CA THR A 184 -5.71 34.92 0.65
C THR A 184 -4.28 34.43 0.89
N CYS A 185 -3.90 33.34 0.24
CA CYS A 185 -2.58 32.74 0.45
C CYS A 185 -1.45 33.66 -0.05
N PRO A 186 -0.50 34.07 0.82
CA PRO A 186 0.62 34.92 0.42
C PRO A 186 1.67 34.17 -0.41
N GLY A 187 1.64 32.83 -0.40
CA GLY A 187 2.64 31.96 -1.02
C GLY A 187 2.37 31.56 -2.47
N ARG A 188 1.38 32.16 -3.15
CA ARG A 188 1.05 31.80 -4.54
C ARG A 188 1.08 33.03 -5.45
N MET A 189 2.11 33.11 -6.30
CA MET A 189 2.08 33.95 -7.50
C MET A 189 1.00 33.41 -8.44
N VAL A 190 0.06 34.26 -8.80
CA VAL A 190 -0.96 34.02 -9.83
C VAL A 190 -0.25 33.97 -11.19
N ILE A 191 -0.49 32.94 -12.01
CA ILE A 191 -0.22 33.00 -13.45
C ILE A 191 -1.46 33.67 -14.09
N PRO A 192 -1.37 34.87 -14.67
CA PRO A 192 -2.49 35.48 -15.37
C PRO A 192 -2.37 35.23 -16.88
N LEU A 193 -3.49 34.87 -17.51
CA LEU A 193 -3.72 35.14 -18.94
C LEU A 193 -3.83 36.67 -19.11
N ILE A 194 -3.08 37.25 -20.06
CA ILE A 194 -2.96 38.70 -20.38
C ILE A 194 -3.75 38.98 -21.69
N PRO A 195 -4.18 40.22 -22.09
CA PRO A 195 -4.25 41.56 -21.42
C PRO A 195 -5.60 42.31 -21.53
N THR A 196 -5.81 43.36 -20.72
CA THR A 196 -6.19 44.73 -21.19
C THR A 196 -5.94 45.82 -20.10
N ASP A 197 -5.12 46.82 -20.49
CA ASP A 197 -5.01 48.26 -20.13
C ASP A 197 -5.22 48.86 -18.70
N LEU A 198 -4.09 49.37 -18.12
CA LEU A 198 -3.77 50.66 -17.41
C LEU A 198 -4.69 51.27 -16.29
N PRO A 199 -4.20 52.18 -15.39
CA PRO A 199 -2.89 52.34 -14.71
C PRO A 199 -2.93 52.66 -13.16
N ARG A 200 -1.77 52.45 -12.49
CA ARG A 200 -1.13 53.08 -11.28
C ARG A 200 -1.95 53.84 -10.22
N VAL A 201 -1.68 53.59 -8.91
CA VAL A 201 -1.33 54.60 -7.82
C VAL A 201 -0.66 53.89 -6.59
N HIS A 202 0.21 54.66 -5.90
CA HIS A 202 1.17 54.46 -4.79
C HIS A 202 0.69 54.00 -3.39
N GLY A 203 1.66 53.57 -2.56
CA GLY A 203 1.70 53.72 -1.07
C GLY A 203 2.17 52.47 -0.32
N GLU A 204 3.45 52.31 0.03
CA GLU A 204 4.12 52.64 1.33
C GLU A 204 3.95 51.59 2.47
N TYR A 205 5.11 51.12 2.98
CA TYR A 205 5.33 50.20 4.13
C TYR A 205 5.06 50.87 5.50
N PRO A 206 4.95 50.14 6.63
CA PRO A 206 6.11 49.81 7.51
C PRO A 206 6.04 48.38 8.15
N LEU A 207 7.13 47.61 8.26
CA LEU A 207 8.23 47.55 9.26
C LEU A 207 7.88 46.99 10.67
N TYR A 208 8.74 46.04 11.07
CA TYR A 208 8.91 45.15 12.25
C TYR A 208 8.60 45.68 13.67
N PRO A 209 8.66 44.81 14.71
CA PRO A 209 9.94 44.61 15.42
C PRO A 209 10.32 43.16 15.80
N GLN A 210 11.58 43.04 16.21
CA GLN A 210 12.44 41.88 16.43
C GLN A 210 12.45 41.32 17.88
N THR A 211 13.03 40.12 18.00
CA THR A 211 13.80 39.48 19.11
C THR A 211 13.14 39.00 20.41
N CYS A 212 13.45 37.73 20.78
CA CYS A 212 14.29 37.44 21.96
C CYS A 212 14.92 36.01 21.88
N PRO A 213 16.23 35.84 22.14
CA PRO A 213 16.91 34.53 22.19
C PRO A 213 17.28 34.14 23.64
N GLU A 214 16.85 32.98 24.14
CA GLU A 214 17.48 32.29 25.28
C GLU A 214 16.82 30.92 25.56
N CYS A 215 17.42 29.83 25.07
CA CYS A 215 17.66 28.59 25.82
C CYS A 215 18.35 27.54 24.92
N MET A 216 19.69 27.55 24.89
CA MET A 216 20.48 26.37 24.54
C MET A 216 21.20 25.90 25.80
N SER A 217 20.98 24.66 26.21
CA SER A 217 22.02 23.67 26.49
C SER A 217 21.47 22.52 27.35
N LEU A 218 21.64 21.30 26.84
CA LEU A 218 22.13 20.09 27.52
C LEU A 218 21.56 18.84 26.82
N SER A 219 22.29 18.34 25.83
CA SER A 219 22.31 16.91 25.50
C SER A 219 23.77 16.48 25.28
N PRO A 220 24.17 15.29 25.76
CA PRO A 220 25.57 14.88 25.79
C PRO A 220 26.07 14.56 24.38
N SER A 221 27.22 15.12 24.03
CA SER A 221 27.94 14.85 22.79
C SER A 221 28.47 13.42 22.77
N LEU A 222 27.90 12.57 21.93
CA LEU A 222 28.59 11.38 21.42
C LEU A 222 29.76 11.84 20.52
N SER A 223 30.89 11.16 20.64
CA SER A 223 32.10 11.33 19.82
C SER A 223 31.81 11.34 18.31
N PRO A 224 32.65 11.97 17.46
CA PRO A 224 32.48 11.99 16.01
C PRO A 224 32.69 10.58 15.43
N GLY A 225 31.62 9.78 15.44
CA GLY A 225 31.61 8.38 15.01
C GLY A 225 31.59 8.26 13.50
N LEU A 226 32.27 7.23 12.97
CA LEU A 226 32.26 6.81 11.56
C LEU A 226 30.86 6.95 10.95
N SER A 227 30.68 7.88 10.01
CA SER A 227 29.52 7.89 9.13
C SER A 227 29.96 7.43 7.74
N LEU A 228 29.26 6.44 7.19
CA LEU A 228 29.40 6.03 5.79
C LEU A 228 28.50 6.92 4.94
N GLY A 229 28.98 7.32 3.77
CA GLY A 229 28.21 8.07 2.79
C GLY A 229 28.39 7.52 1.38
N LEU A 230 27.65 8.10 0.42
CA LEU A 230 27.67 7.63 -0.97
C LEU A 230 29.08 7.63 -1.60
N ALA A 231 29.96 8.55 -1.16
CA ALA A 231 31.32 8.66 -1.65
C ALA A 231 32.23 7.48 -1.26
N ASP A 232 31.87 6.73 -0.20
CA ASP A 232 32.61 5.55 0.26
C ASP A 232 32.37 4.32 -0.62
N PHE A 233 31.38 4.38 -1.51
CA PHE A 233 30.99 3.29 -2.38
C PHE A 233 31.35 3.55 -3.85
N GLU A 234 31.77 2.51 -4.55
CA GLU A 234 31.81 2.45 -6.00
C GLU A 234 30.50 1.83 -6.51
N LEU A 235 29.84 2.48 -7.47
CA LEU A 235 28.65 1.92 -8.10
C LEU A 235 29.08 0.99 -9.25
N VAL A 236 28.73 -0.30 -9.16
CA VAL A 236 29.23 -1.33 -10.09
C VAL A 236 28.20 -1.66 -11.16
N ARG A 237 26.94 -1.92 -10.76
CA ARG A 237 25.89 -2.38 -11.68
C ARG A 237 24.49 -2.08 -11.16
N VAL A 238 23.52 -1.91 -12.03
CA VAL A 238 22.10 -1.95 -11.64
C VAL A 238 21.64 -3.40 -11.67
N ILE A 239 21.10 -3.89 -10.56
CA ILE A 239 20.73 -5.31 -10.40
C ILE A 239 19.21 -5.50 -10.21
N GLY A 240 18.46 -4.44 -9.97
CA GLY A 240 17.00 -4.53 -9.88
C GLY A 240 16.29 -3.19 -9.76
N ARG A 241 14.97 -3.24 -9.94
CA ARG A 241 14.02 -2.15 -9.65
C ARG A 241 12.79 -2.69 -8.96
N GLY A 242 12.36 -2.00 -7.91
CA GLY A 242 11.02 -2.14 -7.35
C GLY A 242 10.16 -0.91 -7.67
N SER A 243 8.93 -0.91 -7.16
CA SER A 243 7.98 0.21 -7.33
C SER A 243 8.50 1.55 -6.79
N TYR A 244 9.31 1.49 -5.71
CA TYR A 244 9.79 2.68 -4.99
C TYR A 244 11.33 2.77 -4.90
N ALA A 245 12.05 1.75 -5.37
CA ALA A 245 13.48 1.62 -5.16
C ALA A 245 14.23 1.18 -6.42
N LYS A 246 15.45 1.70 -6.59
CA LYS A 246 16.45 1.16 -7.52
C LYS A 246 17.50 0.41 -6.73
N VAL A 247 17.88 -0.78 -7.16
CA VAL A 247 18.88 -1.61 -6.48
C VAL A 247 20.16 -1.66 -7.32
N LEU A 248 21.27 -1.29 -6.70
CA LEU A 248 22.60 -1.31 -7.33
C LEU A 248 23.52 -2.30 -6.63
N LEU A 249 24.33 -3.03 -7.38
CA LEU A 249 25.55 -3.65 -6.86
C LEU A 249 26.57 -2.54 -6.64
N VAL A 250 27.14 -2.52 -5.44
CA VAL A 250 28.13 -1.54 -5.02
C VAL A 250 29.31 -2.22 -4.36
N ARG A 251 30.47 -1.56 -4.39
CA ARG A 251 31.66 -1.99 -3.67
C ARG A 251 32.04 -0.96 -2.61
N LEU A 252 32.27 -1.41 -1.38
CA LEU A 252 32.80 -0.53 -0.33
C LEU A 252 34.31 -0.33 -0.56
N LYS A 253 34.74 0.90 -0.83
CA LYS A 253 36.13 1.21 -1.24
C LYS A 253 37.20 0.86 -0.19
N LYS A 254 36.81 0.74 1.08
CA LYS A 254 37.75 0.44 2.18
C LYS A 254 38.09 -1.04 2.26
N SER A 255 37.09 -1.91 2.08
CA SER A 255 37.24 -3.36 2.20
C SER A 255 37.24 -4.10 0.86
N GLU A 256 36.93 -3.41 -0.24
CA GLU A 256 36.63 -3.99 -1.56
C GLU A 256 35.46 -5.00 -1.56
N GLN A 257 34.70 -5.08 -0.47
CA GLN A 257 33.56 -5.99 -0.32
C GLN A 257 32.35 -5.52 -1.15
N LEU A 258 31.66 -6.48 -1.77
CA LEU A 258 30.45 -6.24 -2.55
C LEU A 258 29.18 -6.25 -1.68
N TYR A 259 28.29 -5.31 -1.96
CA TYR A 259 27.00 -5.15 -1.31
C TYR A 259 25.91 -4.82 -2.33
N ALA A 260 24.66 -5.10 -1.98
CA ALA A 260 23.51 -4.54 -2.68
C ALA A 260 23.11 -3.22 -2.00
N MET A 261 22.79 -2.20 -2.78
CA MET A 261 22.37 -0.88 -2.30
C MET A 261 20.99 -0.57 -2.84
N LYS A 262 19.98 -0.62 -1.96
CA LYS A 262 18.62 -0.20 -2.25
C LYS A 262 18.51 1.31 -2.08
N VAL A 263 18.10 1.99 -3.14
CA VAL A 263 18.04 3.45 -3.22
C VAL A 263 16.59 3.90 -3.37
N VAL A 264 16.08 4.60 -2.36
CA VAL A 264 14.72 5.14 -2.31
C VAL A 264 14.78 6.65 -2.44
N LYS A 265 13.93 7.25 -3.27
CA LYS A 265 13.88 8.71 -3.36
C LYS A 265 13.03 9.29 -2.22
N LYS A 266 13.55 10.28 -1.51
CA LYS A 266 12.81 11.01 -0.47
C LYS A 266 11.57 11.72 -1.00
N GLU A 267 11.58 12.11 -2.28
CA GLU A 267 10.40 12.68 -2.95
C GLU A 267 9.25 11.69 -3.11
N LEU A 268 9.39 10.42 -2.71
CA LEU A 268 8.32 9.43 -2.73
C LEU A 268 7.79 9.14 -1.31
N VAL A 269 8.49 9.62 -0.28
CA VAL A 269 8.15 9.48 1.14
C VAL A 269 7.49 10.78 1.58
N HIS A 270 6.18 10.78 1.83
CA HIS A 270 5.41 12.02 1.97
C HIS A 270 4.48 12.10 3.17
N ASP A 271 4.12 10.95 3.73
CA ASP A 271 3.21 10.85 4.86
C ASP A 271 3.85 10.02 5.99
N ASP A 272 3.36 10.19 7.22
CA ASP A 272 3.92 9.56 8.43
C ASP A 272 3.99 8.02 8.29
N GLU A 273 3.06 7.42 7.52
CA GLU A 273 3.05 5.97 7.20
C GLU A 273 4.28 5.54 6.37
N ASP A 274 4.80 6.41 5.49
CA ASP A 274 6.00 6.12 4.68
C ASP A 274 7.28 6.25 5.53
N ILE A 275 7.27 7.08 6.57
CA ILE A 275 8.38 7.23 7.51
C ILE A 275 8.42 6.04 8.47
N ASP A 276 7.26 5.65 9.01
CA ASP A 276 7.10 4.44 9.81
C ASP A 276 7.58 3.21 9.01
N TRP A 277 7.26 3.15 7.71
CA TRP A 277 7.76 2.11 6.79
C TRP A 277 9.29 2.04 6.74
N VAL A 278 9.98 3.17 6.58
CA VAL A 278 11.46 3.22 6.57
C VAL A 278 12.05 2.78 7.92
N GLN A 279 11.42 3.19 9.03
CA GLN A 279 11.89 2.86 10.37
C GLN A 279 11.67 1.37 10.71
N THR A 280 10.49 0.82 10.37
CA THR A 280 10.20 -0.62 10.48
C THR A 280 11.15 -1.43 9.61
N GLU A 281 11.41 -1.05 8.37
CA GLU A 281 12.36 -1.76 7.49
C GLU A 281 13.75 -1.83 8.14
N LYS A 282 14.26 -0.72 8.68
CA LYS A 282 15.53 -0.69 9.44
C LYS A 282 15.51 -1.63 10.64
N HIS A 283 14.46 -1.58 11.45
CA HIS A 283 14.39 -2.42 12.66
C HIS A 283 14.32 -3.92 12.34
N VAL A 284 13.52 -4.30 11.33
CA VAL A 284 13.42 -5.69 10.86
C VAL A 284 14.78 -6.18 10.37
N PHE A 285 15.51 -5.36 9.61
CA PHE A 285 16.86 -5.66 9.15
C PHE A 285 17.87 -5.90 10.29
N GLU A 286 17.81 -5.11 11.37
CA GLU A 286 18.64 -5.29 12.56
C GLU A 286 18.39 -6.65 13.21
N GLN A 287 17.12 -7.07 13.30
CA GLN A 287 16.77 -8.38 13.85
C GLN A 287 17.12 -9.55 12.92
N ALA A 288 16.92 -9.35 11.62
CA ALA A 288 17.16 -10.32 10.55
C ALA A 288 18.61 -10.79 10.46
N SER A 289 19.56 -9.94 10.87
CA SER A 289 21.02 -10.18 10.73
C SER A 289 21.54 -11.43 11.45
N THR A 290 20.74 -12.05 12.32
CA THR A 290 21.12 -13.28 13.04
C THR A 290 20.60 -14.57 12.38
N ASN A 291 19.68 -14.47 11.42
CA ASN A 291 19.09 -15.63 10.76
C ASN A 291 19.78 -15.89 9.40
N PRO A 292 20.20 -17.12 9.09
CA PRO A 292 20.97 -17.42 7.88
C PRO A 292 20.15 -17.35 6.57
N PHE A 293 18.82 -17.31 6.68
CA PHE A 293 17.86 -17.29 5.58
C PHE A 293 17.17 -15.92 5.40
N LEU A 294 17.68 -14.89 6.07
CA LEU A 294 17.28 -13.51 5.90
C LEU A 294 18.48 -12.70 5.36
N VAL A 295 18.19 -11.66 4.57
CA VAL A 295 19.20 -10.71 4.08
C VAL A 295 19.58 -9.76 5.20
N GLY A 296 20.87 -9.69 5.53
CA GLY A 296 21.39 -8.78 6.56
C GLY A 296 21.53 -7.34 6.07
N LEU A 297 21.43 -6.39 7.00
CA LEU A 297 21.72 -4.97 6.75
C LEU A 297 23.14 -4.64 7.21
N HIS A 298 23.91 -4.02 6.33
CA HIS A 298 25.24 -3.50 6.64
C HIS A 298 25.16 -2.08 7.20
N SER A 299 24.52 -1.16 6.48
CA SER A 299 24.45 0.25 6.88
C SER A 299 23.32 1.00 6.19
N CYS A 300 22.84 2.07 6.82
CA CYS A 300 21.94 3.04 6.22
C CYS A 300 22.60 4.42 6.21
N PHE A 301 22.41 5.18 5.15
CA PHE A 301 22.81 6.59 5.08
C PHE A 301 21.91 7.35 4.11
N GLN A 302 21.98 8.67 4.11
CA GLN A 302 21.10 9.50 3.30
C GLN A 302 21.84 10.64 2.59
N THR A 303 21.20 11.15 1.54
CA THR A 303 21.53 12.43 0.90
C THR A 303 20.30 13.36 0.97
N PRO A 304 20.37 14.63 0.52
CA PRO A 304 19.20 15.51 0.53
C PRO A 304 17.98 14.97 -0.26
N SER A 305 18.20 14.09 -1.24
CA SER A 305 17.17 13.58 -2.15
C SER A 305 16.86 12.09 -1.99
N ARG A 306 17.70 11.31 -1.31
CA ARG A 306 17.61 9.83 -1.29
C ARG A 306 17.96 9.22 0.05
N LEU A 307 17.40 8.04 0.29
CA LEU A 307 17.74 7.10 1.35
C LEU A 307 18.45 5.91 0.72
N PHE A 308 19.48 5.40 1.40
CA PHE A 308 20.31 4.28 0.96
C PHE A 308 20.33 3.23 2.05
N LEU A 309 19.95 2.00 1.69
CA LEU A 309 20.09 0.82 2.52
C LEU A 309 21.12 -0.09 1.86
N VAL A 310 22.24 -0.31 2.54
CA VAL A 310 23.32 -1.20 2.12
C VAL A 310 23.09 -2.54 2.79
N ILE A 311 22.82 -3.56 1.99
CA ILE A 311 22.43 -4.90 2.42
C ILE A 311 23.39 -5.93 1.81
N GLU A 312 23.37 -7.14 2.39
CA GLU A 312 24.11 -8.28 1.88
C GLU A 312 23.84 -8.51 0.38
N TYR A 313 24.90 -8.73 -0.40
CA TYR A 313 24.78 -9.09 -1.80
C TYR A 313 24.58 -10.61 -1.96
N VAL A 314 23.49 -11.00 -2.63
CA VAL A 314 23.11 -12.40 -2.87
C VAL A 314 23.05 -12.61 -4.38
N ASN A 315 23.95 -13.45 -4.92
CA ASN A 315 24.27 -13.51 -6.35
C ASN A 315 23.79 -14.78 -7.10
N GLY A 316 23.05 -15.67 -6.44
CA GLY A 316 22.45 -16.85 -7.08
C GLY A 316 21.15 -16.57 -7.84
N GLY A 317 20.73 -15.29 -7.89
CA GLY A 317 19.45 -14.87 -8.45
C GLY A 317 18.29 -15.08 -7.48
N ASP A 318 17.08 -15.15 -8.01
CA ASP A 318 15.85 -15.36 -7.24
C ASP A 318 15.06 -16.57 -7.75
N LEU A 319 14.08 -17.01 -6.94
CA LEU A 319 13.23 -18.15 -7.30
C LEU A 319 12.36 -17.85 -8.53
N MET A 320 12.01 -16.60 -8.83
CA MET A 320 11.28 -16.27 -10.06
C MET A 320 12.13 -16.58 -11.29
N PHE A 321 13.37 -16.12 -11.33
CA PHE A 321 14.33 -16.42 -12.39
C PHE A 321 14.59 -17.92 -12.50
N HIS A 322 14.75 -18.61 -11.36
CA HIS A 322 14.91 -20.07 -11.33
C HIS A 322 13.69 -20.79 -11.93
N MET A 323 12.48 -20.37 -11.56
CA MET A 323 11.22 -20.91 -12.09
C MET A 323 11.04 -20.65 -13.58
N GLN A 324 11.45 -19.50 -14.10
CA GLN A 324 11.39 -19.19 -15.53
C GLN A 324 12.25 -20.16 -16.36
N ARG A 325 13.41 -20.57 -15.82
CA ARG A 325 14.32 -21.54 -16.47
C ARG A 325 13.84 -22.98 -16.32
N GLN A 326 13.45 -23.39 -15.11
CA GLN A 326 13.07 -24.78 -14.81
C GLN A 326 11.62 -25.10 -15.19
N ARG A 327 10.76 -24.09 -15.34
CA ARG A 327 9.30 -24.16 -15.53
C ARG A 327 8.53 -24.75 -14.34
N LYS A 328 9.02 -25.84 -13.75
CA LYS A 328 8.44 -26.54 -12.61
C LYS A 328 9.54 -27.27 -11.86
N LEU A 329 9.48 -27.24 -10.54
CA LEU A 329 10.42 -27.94 -9.66
C LEU A 329 9.92 -29.32 -9.24
N PRO A 330 10.83 -30.29 -9.03
CA PRO A 330 10.52 -31.51 -8.31
C PRO A 330 10.03 -31.21 -6.88
N GLU A 331 9.15 -32.07 -6.34
CA GLU A 331 8.62 -31.89 -4.97
C GLU A 331 9.72 -31.84 -3.90
N GLU A 332 10.84 -32.50 -4.14
CA GLU A 332 12.00 -32.48 -3.24
C GLU A 332 12.68 -31.11 -3.19
N HIS A 333 12.81 -30.44 -4.34
CA HIS A 333 13.36 -29.08 -4.40
C HIS A 333 12.41 -28.09 -3.73
N ALA A 334 11.11 -28.18 -4.06
CA ALA A 334 10.08 -27.35 -3.44
C ALA A 334 10.00 -27.57 -1.92
N ARG A 335 10.21 -28.80 -1.43
CA ARG A 335 10.26 -29.11 0.00
C ARG A 335 11.44 -28.47 0.70
N PHE A 336 12.62 -28.54 0.09
CA PHE A 336 13.83 -27.91 0.63
C PHE A 336 13.63 -26.40 0.79
N TYR A 337 13.29 -25.69 -0.29
CA TYR A 337 13.09 -24.25 -0.24
C TYR A 337 11.93 -23.85 0.69
N ALA A 338 10.81 -24.58 0.66
CA ALA A 338 9.70 -24.30 1.56
C ALA A 338 10.11 -24.47 3.04
N ALA A 339 10.94 -25.46 3.37
CA ALA A 339 11.38 -25.67 4.74
C ALA A 339 12.29 -24.53 5.24
N GLU A 340 13.21 -24.04 4.41
CA GLU A 340 14.02 -22.87 4.76
C GLU A 340 13.18 -21.59 4.91
N ILE A 341 12.21 -21.38 4.00
CA ILE A 341 11.26 -20.26 4.12
C ILE A 341 10.44 -20.37 5.41
N CYS A 342 10.04 -21.58 5.83
CA CYS A 342 9.35 -21.76 7.12
C CYS A 342 10.21 -21.33 8.31
N ILE A 343 11.51 -21.64 8.29
CA ILE A 343 12.45 -21.23 9.35
C ILE A 343 12.55 -19.70 9.38
N ALA A 344 12.74 -19.07 8.20
CA ALA A 344 12.83 -17.62 8.07
C ALA A 344 11.55 -16.90 8.57
N LEU A 345 10.37 -17.37 8.13
CA LEU A 345 9.08 -16.80 8.55
C LEU A 345 8.81 -17.01 10.04
N ASN A 346 9.07 -18.21 10.57
CA ASN A 346 8.86 -18.48 12.00
C ASN A 346 9.75 -17.59 12.86
N PHE A 347 11.01 -17.37 12.46
CA PHE A 347 11.89 -16.43 13.14
C PHE A 347 11.29 -15.01 13.19
N LEU A 348 10.77 -14.51 12.08
CA LEU A 348 10.09 -13.21 12.04
C LEU A 348 8.84 -13.19 12.94
N HIS A 349 8.03 -14.25 12.91
CA HIS A 349 6.80 -14.36 13.71
C HIS A 349 7.11 -14.39 15.22
N GLU A 350 8.16 -15.10 15.65
CA GLU A 350 8.62 -15.11 17.05
C GLU A 350 9.10 -13.74 17.55
N LYS A 351 9.51 -12.88 16.62
CA LYS A 351 9.88 -11.49 16.88
C LYS A 351 8.70 -10.51 16.77
N GLY A 352 7.49 -11.02 16.49
CA GLY A 352 6.30 -10.20 16.32
C GLY A 352 6.26 -9.43 15.01
N ILE A 353 6.84 -9.99 13.95
CA ILE A 353 6.94 -9.38 12.62
C ILE A 353 6.16 -10.24 11.61
N ILE A 354 5.17 -9.65 10.93
CA ILE A 354 4.49 -10.24 9.77
C ILE A 354 5.20 -9.77 8.50
N TYR A 355 5.55 -10.67 7.58
CA TYR A 355 6.37 -10.33 6.40
C TYR A 355 5.55 -9.69 5.26
N ARG A 356 4.35 -10.20 4.96
CA ARG A 356 3.32 -9.66 4.05
C ARG A 356 3.65 -9.50 2.57
N ASP A 357 4.88 -9.78 2.12
CA ASP A 357 5.25 -9.74 0.69
C ASP A 357 6.08 -10.94 0.24
N LEU A 358 5.72 -12.14 0.70
CA LEU A 358 6.29 -13.37 0.18
C LEU A 358 5.81 -13.64 -1.25
N LYS A 359 6.78 -13.71 -2.17
CA LYS A 359 6.62 -14.03 -3.59
C LYS A 359 7.93 -14.59 -4.14
N LEU A 360 7.88 -15.20 -5.33
CA LEU A 360 9.07 -15.80 -5.95
C LEU A 360 10.23 -14.81 -6.11
N ASP A 361 9.96 -13.55 -6.46
CA ASP A 361 10.97 -12.51 -6.67
C ASP A 361 11.70 -12.11 -5.37
N ASN A 362 11.06 -12.29 -4.22
CA ASN A 362 11.61 -11.92 -2.91
C ASN A 362 12.32 -13.07 -2.18
N VAL A 363 12.42 -14.24 -2.82
CA VAL A 363 13.20 -15.38 -2.32
C VAL A 363 14.47 -15.51 -3.16
N LEU A 364 15.56 -14.96 -2.65
CA LEU A 364 16.87 -15.00 -3.30
C LEU A 364 17.53 -16.35 -3.05
N LEU A 365 18.48 -16.73 -3.92
CA LEU A 365 19.37 -17.88 -3.73
C LEU A 365 20.80 -17.40 -3.53
N ASP A 366 21.47 -17.86 -2.48
CA ASP A 366 22.91 -17.64 -2.32
C ASP A 366 23.75 -18.55 -3.23
N HIS A 367 25.07 -18.35 -3.23
CA HIS A 367 26.00 -19.09 -4.08
C HIS A 367 26.03 -20.61 -3.84
N ASP A 368 25.62 -21.07 -2.65
CA ASP A 368 25.51 -22.48 -2.31
C ASP A 368 24.13 -23.04 -2.73
N GLY A 369 23.12 -22.18 -2.89
CA GLY A 369 21.77 -22.53 -3.29
C GLY A 369 20.75 -22.50 -2.15
N HIS A 370 21.11 -21.97 -0.99
CA HIS A 370 20.17 -21.73 0.11
C HIS A 370 19.37 -20.45 -0.12
N ILE A 371 18.15 -20.39 0.42
CA ILE A 371 17.30 -19.21 0.25
C ILE A 371 17.71 -18.06 1.17
N LYS A 372 17.43 -16.83 0.74
CA LYS A 372 17.38 -15.64 1.59
C LYS A 372 16.15 -14.80 1.26
N LEU A 373 15.29 -14.54 2.25
CA LEU A 373 14.19 -13.59 2.07
C LEU A 373 14.71 -12.16 2.09
N THR A 374 14.24 -11.33 1.17
CA THR A 374 14.63 -9.91 1.03
C THR A 374 13.42 -8.98 1.08
N ASP A 375 13.63 -7.68 0.91
CA ASP A 375 12.60 -6.64 0.79
C ASP A 375 11.59 -6.59 1.95
N TYR A 376 12.03 -6.09 3.11
CA TYR A 376 11.22 -5.99 4.34
C TYR A 376 10.28 -4.79 4.37
N GLY A 377 10.16 -4.02 3.29
CA GLY A 377 9.32 -2.83 3.27
C GLY A 377 7.87 -3.12 3.66
N MET A 378 7.30 -4.24 3.25
CA MET A 378 5.91 -4.55 3.59
C MET A 378 5.73 -5.14 4.99
N CYS A 379 6.78 -5.26 5.82
CA CYS A 379 6.65 -5.90 7.13
C CYS A 379 5.72 -5.12 8.07
N LYS A 380 5.14 -5.83 9.05
CA LYS A 380 4.47 -5.23 10.19
C LYS A 380 5.09 -5.76 11.47
N GLU A 381 5.72 -4.89 12.23
CA GLU A 381 6.32 -5.23 13.52
C GLU A 381 5.40 -4.93 14.71
N GLY A 382 5.84 -5.36 15.90
CA GLY A 382 5.16 -5.09 17.16
C GLY A 382 3.89 -5.90 17.37
N ILE A 383 3.71 -6.99 16.62
CA ILE A 383 2.55 -7.87 16.73
C ILE A 383 2.80 -8.87 17.86
N GLN A 384 2.07 -8.75 18.96
CA GLN A 384 2.13 -9.73 20.05
C GLN A 384 1.25 -10.96 19.73
N PRO A 385 1.44 -12.09 20.41
CA PRO A 385 0.57 -13.25 20.25
C PRO A 385 -0.90 -12.89 20.50
N GLY A 386 -1.72 -12.96 19.44
CA GLY A 386 -3.14 -12.62 19.46
C GLY A 386 -3.48 -11.22 18.93
N ASP A 387 -2.48 -10.35 18.74
CA ASP A 387 -2.66 -9.06 18.07
C ASP A 387 -2.91 -9.25 16.57
N THR A 388 -3.58 -8.28 15.98
CA THR A 388 -3.91 -8.25 14.55
C THR A 388 -3.67 -6.87 13.95
N THR A 389 -3.61 -6.82 12.62
CA THR A 389 -3.54 -5.59 11.82
C THR A 389 -4.53 -5.65 10.66
N SER A 390 -4.76 -4.53 9.98
CA SER A 390 -5.82 -4.40 8.95
C SER A 390 -5.39 -3.65 7.69
N THR A 391 -4.09 -3.36 7.54
CA THR A 391 -3.57 -2.70 6.33
C THR A 391 -3.79 -3.60 5.10
N PHE A 392 -4.44 -3.10 4.07
CA PHE A 392 -4.53 -3.81 2.80
C PHE A 392 -3.21 -3.65 2.03
N CYS A 393 -2.41 -4.71 1.94
CA CYS A 393 -1.11 -4.72 1.26
C CYS A 393 -0.74 -6.13 0.76
N GLY A 394 0.36 -6.21 0.02
CA GLY A 394 0.88 -7.45 -0.57
C GLY A 394 0.75 -7.50 -2.09
N THR A 395 1.43 -8.45 -2.71
CA THR A 395 1.39 -8.66 -4.16
C THR A 395 0.10 -9.41 -4.56
N PRO A 396 -0.71 -8.94 -5.54
CA PRO A 396 -2.07 -9.44 -5.79
C PRO A 396 -2.25 -10.97 -5.83
N ASN A 397 -1.33 -11.70 -6.46
CA ASN A 397 -1.40 -13.18 -6.56
C ASN A 397 -1.21 -13.91 -5.21
N TYR A 398 -0.61 -13.27 -4.22
CA TYR A 398 -0.26 -13.85 -2.93
C TYR A 398 -1.12 -13.31 -1.78
N ILE A 399 -2.01 -12.33 -2.03
CA ILE A 399 -2.87 -11.77 -1.00
C ILE A 399 -3.81 -12.85 -0.44
N ALA A 400 -3.85 -12.93 0.89
CA ALA A 400 -4.69 -13.90 1.60
C ALA A 400 -6.18 -13.51 1.57
N PRO A 401 -7.11 -14.49 1.62
CA PRO A 401 -8.55 -14.22 1.57
C PRO A 401 -9.06 -13.28 2.67
N GLU A 402 -8.53 -13.37 3.88
CA GLU A 402 -8.90 -12.50 5.00
C GLU A 402 -8.56 -11.02 4.74
N ILE A 403 -7.43 -10.72 4.06
CA ILE A 403 -7.08 -9.36 3.65
C ILE A 403 -8.09 -8.84 2.63
N LEU A 404 -8.47 -9.66 1.65
CA LEU A 404 -9.46 -9.29 0.61
C LEU A 404 -10.87 -9.06 1.16
N ARG A 405 -11.23 -9.76 2.26
CA ARG A 405 -12.50 -9.53 2.98
C ARG A 405 -12.46 -8.28 3.86
N GLY A 406 -11.27 -7.70 4.07
CA GLY A 406 -11.06 -6.58 5.00
C GLY A 406 -11.19 -6.99 6.46
N GLU A 407 -10.85 -8.24 6.78
CA GLU A 407 -10.77 -8.76 8.15
C GLU A 407 -9.43 -8.33 8.77
N ASP A 408 -9.41 -8.21 10.10
CA ASP A 408 -8.14 -8.08 10.83
C ASP A 408 -7.38 -9.41 10.73
N TYR A 409 -6.07 -9.34 10.52
CA TYR A 409 -5.22 -10.50 10.26
C TYR A 409 -3.92 -10.47 11.06
N GLY A 410 -3.30 -11.64 11.23
CA GLY A 410 -2.00 -11.80 11.88
C GLY A 410 -1.02 -12.55 10.97
N PHE A 411 -0.20 -13.42 11.56
CA PHE A 411 0.81 -14.23 10.85
C PHE A 411 0.24 -15.20 9.80
N SER A 412 -1.08 -15.43 9.80
CA SER A 412 -1.75 -16.37 8.89
C SER A 412 -1.56 -16.05 7.40
N VAL A 413 -1.34 -14.78 7.07
CA VAL A 413 -1.21 -14.31 5.70
C VAL A 413 0.10 -14.77 5.05
N ASP A 414 1.17 -14.91 5.82
CA ASP A 414 2.47 -15.39 5.33
C ASP A 414 2.40 -16.89 5.00
N TRP A 415 1.69 -17.68 5.83
CA TRP A 415 1.46 -19.10 5.58
C TRP A 415 0.59 -19.37 4.35
N TRP A 416 -0.38 -18.48 4.06
CA TRP A 416 -1.11 -18.53 2.81
C TRP A 416 -0.19 -18.26 1.61
N ALA A 417 0.61 -17.19 1.67
CA ALA A 417 1.53 -16.83 0.61
C ALA A 417 2.55 -17.96 0.34
N LEU A 418 3.03 -18.65 1.39
CA LEU A 418 3.87 -19.84 1.24
C LEU A 418 3.13 -20.96 0.50
N GLY A 419 1.86 -21.18 0.79
CA GLY A 419 1.02 -22.13 0.05
C GLY A 419 0.93 -21.81 -1.44
N VAL A 420 0.79 -20.53 -1.80
CA VAL A 420 0.76 -20.06 -3.19
C VAL A 420 2.11 -20.31 -3.85
N LEU A 421 3.21 -19.90 -3.21
CA LEU A 421 4.58 -20.07 -3.69
C LEU A 421 4.93 -21.56 -3.88
N MET A 422 4.56 -22.42 -2.92
CA MET A 422 4.72 -23.87 -3.04
C MET A 422 3.93 -24.46 -4.21
N PHE A 423 2.71 -23.96 -4.46
CA PHE A 423 1.91 -24.37 -5.61
C PHE A 423 2.63 -23.99 -6.90
N GLU A 424 3.13 -22.77 -7.02
CA GLU A 424 3.86 -22.30 -8.20
C GLU A 424 5.11 -23.14 -8.46
N MET A 425 5.92 -23.41 -7.43
CA MET A 425 7.10 -24.27 -7.56
C MET A 425 6.74 -25.65 -8.11
N MET A 426 5.72 -26.30 -7.55
CA MET A 426 5.36 -27.69 -7.91
C MET A 426 4.45 -27.80 -9.14
N ALA A 427 3.71 -26.78 -9.50
CA ALA A 427 2.77 -26.80 -10.63
C ALA A 427 3.28 -26.02 -11.85
N GLY A 428 4.24 -25.11 -11.67
CA GLY A 428 4.80 -24.25 -12.71
C GLY A 428 3.88 -23.09 -13.15
N ARG A 429 2.87 -22.77 -12.34
CA ARG A 429 1.87 -21.73 -12.62
C ARG A 429 1.15 -21.31 -11.33
N SER A 430 0.49 -20.17 -11.34
CA SER A 430 -0.30 -19.71 -10.18
C SER A 430 -1.51 -20.63 -9.93
N PRO A 431 -1.91 -20.86 -8.67
CA PRO A 431 -3.14 -21.57 -8.34
C PRO A 431 -4.41 -20.83 -8.81
N PHE A 432 -4.28 -19.55 -9.15
CA PHE A 432 -5.36 -18.67 -9.59
C PHE A 432 -5.30 -18.37 -11.08
N ASP A 433 -4.34 -18.94 -11.83
CA ASP A 433 -4.28 -18.80 -13.28
C ASP A 433 -5.52 -19.40 -13.92
N ILE A 434 -6.33 -18.55 -14.53
CA ILE A 434 -7.48 -18.96 -15.32
C ILE A 434 -7.15 -18.64 -16.77
N ILE A 435 -6.90 -19.70 -17.54
CA ILE A 435 -6.77 -19.60 -18.99
C ILE A 435 -8.16 -19.24 -19.53
N THR A 436 -8.37 -17.97 -19.90
CA THR A 436 -9.56 -17.51 -20.63
C THR A 436 -9.16 -16.64 -21.79
N ASP A 437 -9.88 -16.77 -22.91
CA ASP A 437 -9.71 -15.90 -24.09
C ASP A 437 -10.38 -14.53 -23.93
N ASN A 438 -10.96 -14.23 -22.76
CA ASN A 438 -11.74 -13.02 -22.53
C ASN A 438 -10.89 -11.96 -21.80
N PRO A 439 -10.58 -10.81 -22.44
CA PRO A 439 -9.71 -9.77 -21.87
C PRO A 439 -10.20 -9.19 -20.54
N ASP A 440 -11.52 -9.15 -20.34
CA ASP A 440 -12.17 -8.64 -19.12
C ASP A 440 -11.93 -9.51 -17.88
N MET A 441 -11.35 -10.71 -18.04
CA MET A 441 -11.00 -11.64 -16.95
C MET A 441 -9.55 -11.47 -16.47
N ASN A 442 -8.76 -10.57 -17.08
CA ASN A 442 -7.37 -10.28 -16.68
C ASN A 442 -7.26 -9.06 -15.75
N THR A 443 -8.29 -8.81 -14.92
CA THR A 443 -8.30 -7.70 -13.96
C THR A 443 -7.95 -8.20 -12.55
N GLU A 444 -7.39 -7.31 -11.73
CA GLU A 444 -7.11 -7.60 -10.31
C GLU A 444 -8.39 -7.91 -9.54
N GLU A 445 -9.50 -7.24 -9.86
CA GLU A 445 -10.79 -7.51 -9.23
C GLU A 445 -11.28 -8.94 -9.48
N TYR A 446 -11.06 -9.46 -10.69
CA TYR A 446 -11.42 -10.83 -11.01
C TYR A 446 -10.51 -11.83 -10.29
N LEU A 447 -9.20 -11.56 -10.26
CA LEU A 447 -8.24 -12.36 -9.48
C LEU A 447 -8.66 -12.45 -8.00
N PHE A 448 -9.04 -11.32 -7.39
CA PHE A 448 -9.50 -11.29 -6.01
C PHE A 448 -10.77 -12.10 -5.80
N GLN A 449 -11.73 -12.03 -6.72
CA GLN A 449 -12.91 -12.88 -6.68
C GLN A 449 -12.54 -14.37 -6.75
N VAL A 450 -11.56 -14.73 -7.59
CA VAL A 450 -11.08 -16.10 -7.75
C VAL A 450 -10.42 -16.63 -6.49
N ILE A 451 -9.57 -15.81 -5.86
CA ILE A 451 -8.94 -16.12 -4.57
C ILE A 451 -9.99 -16.40 -3.50
N LEU A 452 -11.05 -15.57 -3.44
CA LEU A 452 -12.11 -15.67 -2.45
C LEU A 452 -13.05 -16.86 -2.67
N GLU A 453 -13.50 -17.08 -3.91
CA GLU A 453 -14.64 -17.96 -4.19
C GLU A 453 -14.23 -19.31 -4.78
N LYS A 454 -13.21 -19.35 -5.64
CA LYS A 454 -12.93 -20.57 -6.42
C LYS A 454 -12.15 -21.59 -5.58
N PRO A 455 -12.55 -22.88 -5.61
CA PRO A 455 -11.76 -23.95 -5.01
C PRO A 455 -10.48 -24.18 -5.82
N ILE A 456 -9.36 -24.26 -5.14
CA ILE A 456 -8.05 -24.50 -5.77
C ILE A 456 -7.96 -25.96 -6.18
N ARG A 457 -7.65 -26.20 -7.45
CA ARG A 457 -7.55 -27.55 -8.02
C ARG A 457 -6.09 -28.00 -8.06
N ILE A 458 -5.75 -28.93 -7.15
CA ILE A 458 -4.40 -29.52 -7.11
C ILE A 458 -4.19 -30.43 -8.34
N PRO A 459 -3.09 -30.26 -9.11
CA PRO A 459 -2.77 -31.14 -10.23
C PRO A 459 -2.65 -32.60 -9.81
N ARG A 460 -3.21 -33.51 -10.62
CA ARG A 460 -3.15 -34.97 -10.37
C ARG A 460 -1.74 -35.55 -10.43
N SER A 461 -0.79 -34.81 -10.99
CA SER A 461 0.63 -35.19 -11.06
C SER A 461 1.38 -34.98 -9.74
N LEU A 462 0.78 -34.28 -8.76
CA LEU A 462 1.37 -34.11 -7.43
C LEU A 462 1.03 -35.29 -6.53
N SER A 463 1.96 -35.62 -5.64
CA SER A 463 1.80 -36.66 -4.64
C SER A 463 0.69 -36.32 -3.64
N VAL A 464 0.16 -37.34 -2.96
CA VAL A 464 -0.84 -37.14 -1.90
C VAL A 464 -0.29 -36.24 -0.79
N LYS A 465 1.01 -36.33 -0.49
CA LYS A 465 1.68 -35.49 0.52
C LYS A 465 1.74 -34.03 0.09
N ALA A 466 2.11 -33.77 -1.17
CA ALA A 466 2.11 -32.42 -1.75
C ALA A 466 0.69 -31.83 -1.81
N ALA A 467 -0.30 -32.62 -2.22
CA ALA A 467 -1.68 -32.19 -2.23
C ALA A 467 -2.21 -31.87 -0.82
N SER A 468 -1.80 -32.64 0.19
CA SER A 468 -2.17 -32.41 1.59
C SER A 468 -1.60 -31.09 2.12
N VAL A 469 -0.29 -30.84 1.94
CA VAL A 469 0.34 -29.61 2.44
C VAL A 469 -0.23 -28.37 1.76
N LEU A 470 -0.45 -28.43 0.43
CA LEU A 470 -1.02 -27.32 -0.33
C LEU A 470 -2.45 -27.00 0.13
N LYS A 471 -3.28 -28.02 0.38
CA LYS A 471 -4.63 -27.80 0.93
C LYS A 471 -4.60 -27.21 2.34
N GLY A 472 -3.62 -27.61 3.15
CA GLY A 472 -3.42 -27.07 4.50
C GLY A 472 -3.08 -25.58 4.49
N PHE A 473 -2.08 -25.16 3.71
CA PHE A 473 -1.70 -23.74 3.60
C PHE A 473 -2.74 -22.90 2.85
N LEU A 474 -3.36 -23.44 1.80
CA LEU A 474 -4.34 -22.74 0.97
C LEU A 474 -5.78 -22.90 1.50
N ASN A 475 -5.92 -23.09 2.81
CA ASN A 475 -7.22 -23.03 3.47
C ASN A 475 -7.67 -21.56 3.55
N LYS A 476 -8.89 -21.27 3.06
CA LYS A 476 -9.45 -19.92 3.01
C LYS A 476 -9.90 -19.39 4.36
N ASP A 477 -10.04 -20.27 5.35
CA ASP A 477 -10.23 -19.91 6.75
C ASP A 477 -8.84 -19.90 7.44
N PRO A 478 -8.35 -18.75 7.92
CA PRO A 478 -7.05 -18.67 8.59
C PRO A 478 -6.98 -19.51 9.87
N LYS A 479 -8.10 -19.80 10.55
CA LYS A 479 -8.10 -20.59 11.79
C LYS A 479 -7.82 -22.08 11.55
N GLU A 480 -8.23 -22.58 10.40
CA GLU A 480 -8.06 -23.97 9.96
C GLU A 480 -6.84 -24.14 9.04
N ARG A 481 -6.04 -23.08 8.86
CA ARG A 481 -4.88 -23.07 7.99
C ARG A 481 -3.66 -23.66 8.70
N LEU A 482 -2.89 -24.47 7.96
CA LEU A 482 -1.64 -25.04 8.45
C LEU A 482 -0.69 -23.91 8.89
N GLY A 483 -0.05 -24.08 10.05
CA GLY A 483 0.83 -23.05 10.64
C GLY A 483 0.12 -22.02 11.52
N CYS A 484 -1.23 -21.97 11.52
CA CYS A 484 -1.99 -20.89 12.18
C CYS A 484 -2.62 -21.30 13.53
N GLN A 485 -2.47 -22.56 13.96
CA GLN A 485 -2.91 -23.00 15.28
C GLN A 485 -2.10 -22.28 16.36
N VAL A 486 -2.77 -21.61 17.30
CA VAL A 486 -2.15 -20.67 18.27
C VAL A 486 -1.04 -21.30 19.10
N GLN A 487 -1.18 -22.59 19.47
CA GLN A 487 -0.23 -23.27 20.35
C GLN A 487 0.71 -24.23 19.62
N THR A 488 0.27 -24.79 18.49
CA THR A 488 0.95 -25.90 17.81
C THR A 488 1.34 -25.60 16.38
N GLY A 489 1.01 -24.41 15.84
CA GLY A 489 1.10 -24.10 14.42
C GLY A 489 2.43 -24.47 13.77
N TYR A 490 3.55 -24.04 14.34
CA TYR A 490 4.87 -24.36 13.79
C TYR A 490 5.26 -25.83 13.98
N THR A 491 4.88 -26.45 15.10
CA THR A 491 5.11 -27.89 15.36
C THR A 491 4.32 -28.78 14.40
N ASP A 492 3.06 -28.42 14.13
CA ASP A 492 2.17 -29.11 13.19
C ASP A 492 2.71 -29.00 11.76
N LEU A 493 3.25 -27.85 11.41
CA LEU A 493 3.95 -27.64 10.14
C LEU A 493 5.17 -28.56 10.03
N LYS A 494 6.08 -28.53 11.02
CA LYS A 494 7.30 -29.35 11.02
C LYS A 494 7.01 -30.85 10.92
N SER A 495 5.93 -31.29 11.55
CA SER A 495 5.51 -32.70 11.58
C SER A 495 4.66 -33.14 10.39
N HIS A 496 4.23 -32.19 9.53
CA HIS A 496 3.41 -32.52 8.37
C HIS A 496 4.13 -33.51 7.45
N THR A 497 3.40 -34.51 6.94
CA THR A 497 3.97 -35.65 6.20
C THR A 497 4.78 -35.28 4.95
N PHE A 498 4.53 -34.10 4.38
CA PHE A 498 5.31 -33.55 3.27
C PHE A 498 6.75 -33.22 3.70
N PHE A 499 6.98 -32.73 4.92
CA PHE A 499 8.29 -32.34 5.44
C PHE A 499 9.01 -33.46 6.22
N ARG A 500 8.46 -34.68 6.23
CA ARG A 500 9.00 -35.81 7.03
C ARG A 500 10.49 -36.11 6.81
N SER A 501 11.03 -35.82 5.63
CA SER A 501 12.45 -36.08 5.30
C SER A 501 13.39 -34.94 5.70
N ILE A 502 12.86 -33.82 6.21
CA ILE A 502 13.66 -32.66 6.60
C ILE A 502 14.13 -32.85 8.05
N ASP A 503 15.45 -32.81 8.23
CA ASP A 503 16.05 -32.57 9.53
C ASP A 503 16.13 -31.05 9.73
N TRP A 504 15.22 -30.52 10.54
CA TRP A 504 15.07 -29.09 10.75
C TRP A 504 16.28 -28.46 11.46
N ASP A 505 16.94 -29.19 12.35
CA ASP A 505 18.06 -28.67 13.13
C ASP A 505 19.33 -28.60 12.26
N GLN A 506 19.51 -29.56 11.35
CA GLN A 506 20.57 -29.51 10.35
C GLN A 506 20.27 -28.45 9.29
N LEU A 507 19.01 -28.31 8.87
CA LEU A 507 18.62 -27.31 7.88
C LEU A 507 18.87 -25.89 8.40
N GLU A 508 18.46 -25.59 9.64
CA GLU A 508 18.69 -24.28 10.28
C GLU A 508 20.18 -23.91 10.37
N LYS A 509 21.06 -24.91 10.46
CA LYS A 509 22.52 -24.73 10.47
C LYS A 509 23.17 -24.75 9.08
N LYS A 510 22.37 -24.74 8.01
CA LYS A 510 22.83 -24.92 6.60
C LYS A 510 23.71 -26.16 6.40
N GLN A 511 23.40 -27.26 7.09
CA GLN A 511 24.13 -28.54 6.97
C GLN A 511 23.49 -29.49 5.96
N VAL A 512 22.28 -29.19 5.48
CA VAL A 512 21.60 -29.94 4.43
C VAL A 512 21.99 -29.37 3.08
N THR A 513 22.55 -30.21 2.19
CA THR A 513 22.98 -29.78 0.85
C THR A 513 21.80 -29.27 0.01
N PRO A 514 21.89 -28.07 -0.59
CA PRO A 514 20.87 -27.57 -1.51
C PRO A 514 20.67 -28.46 -2.74
N PRO A 515 19.43 -28.56 -3.25
CA PRO A 515 19.09 -29.41 -4.40
C PRO A 515 19.54 -28.80 -5.74
N PHE A 516 19.92 -27.52 -5.73
CA PHE A 516 20.40 -26.80 -6.90
C PHE A 516 21.44 -25.78 -6.43
N GLN A 517 22.60 -25.80 -7.09
CA GLN A 517 23.64 -24.81 -6.89
C GLN A 517 23.63 -23.84 -8.08
N PRO A 518 23.45 -22.52 -7.86
CA PRO A 518 23.53 -21.53 -8.91
C PRO A 518 24.88 -21.54 -9.63
N GLN A 519 24.86 -21.30 -10.94
CA GLN A 519 26.09 -21.13 -11.71
C GLN A 519 26.57 -19.68 -11.57
N ILE A 520 27.80 -19.52 -11.11
CA ILE A 520 28.45 -18.22 -10.93
C ILE A 520 29.82 -18.30 -11.64
N SER A 521 29.96 -17.53 -12.71
CA SER A 521 31.09 -17.57 -13.64
C SER A 521 32.18 -16.55 -13.32
N ASP A 522 31.82 -15.46 -12.64
CA ASP A 522 32.75 -14.44 -12.15
C ASP A 522 32.37 -13.98 -10.73
N GLU A 523 33.22 -13.13 -10.14
CA GLU A 523 33.02 -12.59 -8.79
C GLU A 523 31.72 -11.80 -8.63
N LEU A 524 31.16 -11.28 -9.74
CA LEU A 524 29.94 -10.48 -9.73
C LEU A 524 28.69 -11.35 -9.89
N GLY A 525 28.74 -12.49 -10.58
CA GLY A 525 27.59 -13.40 -10.75
C GLY A 525 26.38 -12.75 -11.45
N LEU A 526 26.62 -11.79 -12.35
CA LEU A 526 25.56 -10.96 -12.95
C LEU A 526 24.66 -11.71 -13.94
N GLU A 527 25.03 -12.91 -14.37
CA GLU A 527 24.24 -13.78 -15.26
C GLU A 527 22.94 -14.28 -14.62
N ASN A 528 22.85 -14.22 -13.29
CA ASN A 528 21.66 -14.62 -12.55
C ASN A 528 20.68 -13.45 -12.33
N PHE A 529 20.96 -12.28 -12.91
CA PHE A 529 20.11 -11.09 -12.86
C PHE A 529 19.54 -10.78 -14.25
N ASP A 530 18.34 -10.21 -14.28
CA ASP A 530 17.70 -9.86 -15.53
C ASP A 530 18.51 -8.79 -16.29
N THR A 531 18.84 -9.11 -17.55
CA THR A 531 19.56 -8.23 -18.47
C THR A 531 18.89 -6.87 -18.67
N GLN A 532 17.57 -6.75 -18.46
CA GLN A 532 16.89 -5.46 -18.51
C GLN A 532 17.46 -4.46 -17.49
N PHE A 533 17.94 -4.96 -16.34
CA PHE A 533 18.53 -4.14 -15.28
C PHE A 533 20.04 -4.00 -15.47
N THR A 534 20.75 -5.09 -15.75
CA THR A 534 22.23 -5.05 -15.86
C THR A 534 22.73 -4.24 -17.07
N ASN A 535 21.85 -4.02 -18.06
CA ASN A 535 22.09 -3.10 -19.18
C ASN A 535 21.74 -1.63 -18.88
N GLU A 536 21.08 -1.31 -17.76
CA GLU A 536 20.84 0.08 -17.38
C GLU A 536 22.16 0.81 -17.09
N PRO A 537 22.24 2.12 -17.38
CA PRO A 537 23.40 2.91 -17.01
C PRO A 537 23.56 2.94 -15.48
N VAL A 538 24.80 2.75 -15.04
CA VAL A 538 25.21 2.73 -13.63
C VAL A 538 25.28 4.15 -13.09
N GLN A 539 24.11 4.76 -12.94
CA GLN A 539 23.97 6.11 -12.41
C GLN A 539 22.67 6.27 -11.64
N LEU A 540 22.68 7.17 -10.67
CA LEU A 540 21.47 7.69 -10.03
C LEU A 540 20.86 8.74 -10.94
N THR A 541 19.53 8.79 -11.01
CA THR A 541 18.83 9.86 -11.74
C THR A 541 19.27 11.22 -11.16
N PRO A 542 19.57 12.24 -11.98
CA PRO A 542 19.92 13.58 -11.48
C PRO A 542 18.85 14.18 -10.58
N ASP A 543 19.29 15.05 -9.68
CA ASP A 543 18.43 15.72 -8.71
C ASP A 543 17.70 16.93 -9.26
N ASP A 544 16.42 17.06 -8.93
CA ASP A 544 15.65 18.28 -9.10
C ASP A 544 15.74 19.12 -7.82
N GLN A 545 16.41 20.27 -7.92
CA GLN A 545 16.63 21.18 -6.80
C GLN A 545 15.33 21.76 -6.22
N ASP A 546 14.29 21.94 -7.05
CA ASP A 546 13.01 22.47 -6.57
C ASP A 546 12.16 21.43 -5.87
N VAL A 547 12.38 20.15 -6.18
CA VAL A 547 11.83 19.04 -5.39
C VAL A 547 12.56 18.94 -4.05
N ILE A 548 13.89 18.95 -4.03
CA ILE A 548 14.68 18.83 -2.78
C ILE A 548 14.30 19.90 -1.77
N LYS A 549 14.12 21.15 -2.21
CA LYS A 549 13.71 22.27 -1.33
C LYS A 549 12.35 22.06 -0.65
N ARG A 550 11.49 21.20 -1.20
CA ARG A 550 10.16 20.88 -0.64
C ARG A 550 10.18 19.70 0.33
N ILE A 551 11.26 18.93 0.36
CA ILE A 551 11.42 17.76 1.25
C ILE A 551 11.74 18.27 2.66
N ASP A 552 10.96 17.83 3.65
CA ASP A 552 11.26 18.08 5.05
C ASP A 552 12.37 17.14 5.51
N GLN A 553 13.60 17.64 5.62
CA GLN A 553 14.75 16.80 5.98
C GLN A 553 14.67 16.29 7.43
N SER A 554 13.91 16.96 8.29
CA SER A 554 13.79 16.58 9.71
C SER A 554 13.06 15.25 9.90
N GLU A 555 12.24 14.84 8.93
CA GLU A 555 11.54 13.55 8.91
C GLU A 555 12.50 12.35 8.79
N PHE A 556 13.75 12.58 8.35
CA PHE A 556 14.75 11.54 8.12
C PHE A 556 15.93 11.60 9.10
N GLU A 557 15.84 12.45 10.14
CA GLU A 557 16.85 12.48 11.20
C GLU A 557 16.91 11.12 11.92
N GLY A 558 18.13 10.61 12.17
CA GLY A 558 18.34 9.30 12.80
C GLY A 558 18.22 8.10 11.84
N PHE A 559 18.07 8.33 10.54
CA PHE A 559 18.10 7.24 9.55
C PHE A 559 19.46 6.52 9.52
N ASP A 560 20.55 7.29 9.60
CA ASP A 560 21.92 6.78 9.52
C ASP A 560 22.16 5.65 10.53
N TYR A 561 22.82 4.59 10.07
CA TYR A 561 23.05 3.37 10.82
C TYR A 561 24.25 2.62 10.26
N ILE A 562 25.02 1.99 11.14
CA ILE A 562 26.02 1.01 10.73
C ILE A 562 25.86 -0.19 11.65
N ASN A 563 25.81 -1.38 11.08
CA ASN A 563 25.65 -2.61 11.84
C ASN A 563 26.91 -2.89 12.66
N PRO A 564 26.84 -2.86 14.00
CA PRO A 564 28.00 -3.07 14.85
C PRO A 564 28.58 -4.48 14.75
N LEU A 565 27.76 -5.47 14.36
CA LEU A 565 28.20 -6.85 14.21
C LEU A 565 29.08 -7.02 12.97
N LEU A 566 28.75 -6.32 11.88
CA LEU A 566 29.47 -6.42 10.61
C LEU A 566 30.73 -5.53 10.56
N LEU A 567 30.78 -4.45 11.35
CA LEU A 567 31.99 -3.65 11.55
C LEU A 567 33.13 -4.45 12.19
N SER A 568 32.81 -5.32 13.16
CA SER A 568 33.83 -6.08 13.91
C SER A 568 34.60 -7.11 13.07
N SER A 569 33.98 -7.61 11.99
CA SER A 569 34.63 -8.49 11.01
C SER A 569 35.50 -7.74 9.99
N GLU A 570 35.28 -6.44 9.79
CA GLU A 570 36.03 -5.62 8.81
C GLU A 570 37.18 -4.83 9.46
N GLU A 571 37.15 -4.58 10.78
CA GLU A 571 38.23 -3.90 11.52
C GLU A 571 39.35 -4.83 12.04
N THR A 572 39.32 -6.12 11.72
CA THR A 572 40.33 -7.11 12.17
C THR A 572 41.47 -7.38 11.18
N VAL A 573 41.72 -6.49 10.22
CA VAL A 573 42.90 -6.57 9.31
C VAL A 573 43.94 -5.50 9.62
#